data_AF-A0A7V3NJ67-F1
#
_entry.id   AF-A0A7V3NJ67-F1
#
_cell.length_a   1.000
_cell.length_b   1.000
_cell.length_c   1.000
_cell.angle_alpha   90.00
_cell.angle_beta   90.00
_cell.angle_gamma   90.00
#
_symmetry.space_group_name_H-M   'P 1'
#
loop_
_entity.id
_entity.type
_entity.pdbx_description
1 polymer ?
#
loop_
_entity_poly.entity_id
_entity_poly.type
_entity_poly.pdbx_seq_one_letter_code
_entity_poly.pdbx_strand_id
1 'polypeptide(L)'
;MTAETKSVRVKIPMTYVVALVPVAAALNIVGGVINSALHLPTFLDMIGTAVVAITLGPWWGALTGVVTNVVLAFVQSPVALPFAACNVVGALVWGYGVRWGMGKNFVRFFILNVLVALFVTLQAVPIYVFVFGGATGHFSDMMTAAFLAMG
;
A
#
# COMPACT_ATOMS: atom_id res chain seq x y z
N MET A 1 -22.75 20.51 -33.31
CA MET A 1 -21.69 19.52 -33.61
C MET A 1 -21.15 19.01 -32.29
N THR A 2 -21.71 17.92 -31.76
CA THR A 2 -21.30 17.26 -30.52
C THR A 2 -20.14 16.32 -30.81
N ALA A 3 -18.94 16.65 -30.34
CA ALA A 3 -17.77 15.79 -30.48
C ALA A 3 -17.88 14.64 -29.47
N GLU A 4 -18.21 13.45 -29.95
CA GLU A 4 -18.04 12.23 -29.16
C GLU A 4 -16.55 11.95 -28.98
N THR A 5 -16.01 12.29 -27.80
CA THR A 5 -14.68 11.82 -27.39
C THR A 5 -14.73 10.32 -27.14
N LYS A 6 -14.42 9.54 -28.19
CA LYS A 6 -14.24 8.09 -28.13
C LYS A 6 -13.07 7.78 -27.19
N SER A 7 -13.35 7.33 -25.97
CA SER A 7 -12.29 6.95 -25.02
C SER A 7 -11.52 5.77 -25.61
N VAL A 8 -10.28 5.99 -26.04
CA VAL A 8 -9.39 4.91 -26.47
C VAL A 8 -9.07 4.09 -25.23
N ARG A 9 -9.72 2.93 -25.06
CA ARG A 9 -9.35 1.96 -24.02
C ARG A 9 -8.00 1.37 -24.41
N VAL A 10 -6.92 1.85 -23.79
CA VAL A 10 -5.61 1.21 -23.87
C VAL A 10 -5.76 -0.17 -23.24
N LYS A 11 -5.72 -1.23 -24.06
CA LYS A 11 -5.66 -2.61 -23.55
C LYS A 11 -4.26 -2.81 -22.99
N ILE A 12 -4.15 -2.95 -21.67
CA ILE A 12 -2.89 -3.32 -21.02
C ILE A 12 -2.53 -4.72 -21.54
N PRO A 13 -1.34 -4.93 -22.13
CA PRO A 13 -0.95 -6.24 -22.59
C PRO A 13 -0.81 -7.17 -21.39
N MET A 14 -1.44 -8.34 -21.43
CA MET A 14 -1.43 -9.32 -20.33
C MET A 14 -0.02 -9.65 -19.85
N THR A 15 0.97 -9.65 -20.76
CA THR A 15 2.39 -9.85 -20.45
C THR A 15 2.93 -8.88 -19.40
N TYR A 16 2.51 -7.60 -19.43
CA TYR A 16 2.95 -6.60 -18.45
C TYR A 16 2.36 -6.88 -17.07
N VAL A 17 1.11 -7.33 -17.00
CA VAL A 17 0.45 -7.68 -15.73
C VAL A 17 1.14 -8.88 -15.09
N VAL A 18 1.38 -9.93 -15.87
CA VAL A 18 2.00 -11.18 -15.42
C VAL A 18 3.47 -10.98 -15.02
N ALA A 19 4.16 -10.00 -15.59
CA ALA A 19 5.52 -9.65 -15.18
C ALA A 19 5.57 -8.73 -13.96
N LEU A 20 4.78 -7.64 -13.97
CA LEU A 20 4.92 -6.58 -12.96
C LEU A 20 4.36 -6.99 -11.59
N VAL A 21 3.21 -7.69 -11.55
CA VAL A 21 2.54 -8.04 -10.28
C VAL A 21 3.42 -8.96 -9.42
N PRO A 22 3.99 -10.07 -9.93
CA PRO A 22 4.85 -10.94 -9.12
C PRO A 22 6.14 -10.24 -8.67
N VAL A 23 6.76 -9.44 -9.55
CA VAL A 23 7.98 -8.69 -9.21
C VAL A 23 7.70 -7.65 -8.13
N ALA A 24 6.57 -6.93 -8.23
CA ALA A 24 6.16 -5.97 -7.23
C ALA A 24 5.83 -6.62 -5.88
N ALA A 25 5.16 -7.78 -5.89
CA ALA A 25 4.90 -8.55 -4.67
C ALA A 25 6.21 -9.04 -4.03
N ALA A 26 7.15 -9.57 -4.83
CA ALA A 26 8.46 -9.98 -4.34
C ALA A 26 9.24 -8.81 -3.72
N LEU A 27 9.22 -7.63 -4.37
CA LEU A 27 9.83 -6.42 -3.84
C LEU A 27 9.21 -6.03 -2.48
N ASN A 28 7.89 -6.07 -2.36
CA ASN A 28 7.23 -5.77 -1.10
C ASN A 28 7.59 -6.78 0.00
N ILE A 29 7.64 -8.08 -0.33
CA ILE A 29 8.01 -9.14 0.62
C ILE A 29 9.44 -8.92 1.13
N VAL A 30 10.39 -8.66 0.22
CA VAL A 30 11.77 -8.32 0.59
C VAL A 30 11.83 -7.06 1.44
N GLY A 31 11.06 -6.03 1.08
CA GLY A 31 10.90 -4.81 1.86
C GLY A 31 10.40 -5.07 3.28
N GLY A 32 9.38 -5.93 3.43
CA GLY A 32 8.86 -6.36 4.73
C GLY A 32 9.90 -7.11 5.57
N VAL A 33 10.70 -7.99 4.95
CA VAL A 33 11.79 -8.70 5.63
C VAL A 33 12.87 -7.74 6.11
N ILE A 34 13.30 -6.81 5.27
CA ILE A 34 14.29 -5.78 5.63
C ILE A 34 13.75 -4.88 6.75
N ASN A 35 12.49 -4.46 6.65
CA ASN A 35 11.84 -3.62 7.66
C ASN A 35 11.86 -4.30 9.03
N SER A 36 11.43 -5.56 9.11
CA SER A 36 11.41 -6.31 10.37
C SER A 36 12.81 -6.61 10.89
N ALA A 37 13.78 -6.85 10.02
CA ALA A 37 15.17 -7.10 10.44
C ALA A 37 15.84 -5.84 11.01
N LEU A 38 15.62 -4.68 10.39
CA LEU A 38 16.26 -3.42 10.76
C LEU A 38 15.42 -2.55 11.70
N HIS A 39 14.19 -2.96 12.02
CA HIS A 39 13.23 -2.21 12.84
C HIS A 39 13.02 -0.78 12.32
N LEU A 40 12.79 -0.64 11.02
CA LEU A 40 12.61 0.69 10.43
C LEU A 40 11.28 1.32 10.90
N PRO A 41 11.20 2.64 10.95
CA PRO A 41 9.96 3.34 11.31
C PRO A 41 8.89 3.31 10.20
N THR A 42 9.18 2.70 9.05
CA THR A 42 8.36 2.77 7.83
C THR A 42 8.02 1.40 7.27
N PHE A 43 6.79 1.24 6.77
CA PHE A 43 6.33 0.04 6.07
C PHE A 43 6.79 0.03 4.61
N LEU A 44 7.73 -0.84 4.28
CA LEU A 44 8.31 -0.96 2.93
C LEU A 44 7.56 -1.93 2.01
N ASP A 45 6.51 -2.58 2.51
CA ASP A 45 5.70 -3.59 1.82
C ASP A 45 4.60 -3.00 0.92
N MET A 46 4.62 -1.69 0.67
CA MET A 46 3.65 -0.99 -0.18
C MET A 46 4.25 -0.37 -1.44
N ILE A 47 5.57 -0.44 -1.62
CA ILE A 47 6.27 0.22 -2.74
C ILE A 47 5.80 -0.37 -4.08
N GLY A 48 5.85 -1.70 -4.20
CA GLY A 48 5.35 -2.43 -5.37
C GLY A 48 3.85 -2.25 -5.57
N THR A 49 3.08 -2.18 -4.48
CA THR A 49 1.64 -1.91 -4.52
C THR A 49 1.34 -0.56 -5.16
N ALA A 50 2.08 0.50 -4.77
CA ALA A 50 1.96 1.82 -5.37
C ALA A 50 2.31 1.80 -6.86
N VAL A 51 3.44 1.17 -7.23
CA VAL A 51 3.88 1.06 -8.64
C VAL A 51 2.81 0.37 -9.48
N VAL A 52 2.27 -0.76 -9.04
CA VAL A 52 1.22 -1.50 -9.75
C VAL A 52 -0.09 -0.70 -9.80
N ALA A 53 -0.48 -0.05 -8.71
CA ALA A 53 -1.71 0.75 -8.65
C ALA A 53 -1.71 1.90 -9.66
N ILE A 54 -0.58 2.60 -9.73
CA ILE A 54 -0.34 3.73 -10.61
C ILE A 54 -0.29 3.29 -12.07
N THR A 55 0.44 2.20 -12.37
CA THR A 55 0.69 1.75 -13.74
C THR A 55 -0.44 0.89 -14.33
N LEU A 56 -0.90 -0.13 -13.60
CA LEU A 56 -1.83 -1.14 -14.12
C LEU A 56 -3.27 -0.90 -13.69
N GLY A 57 -3.52 -0.36 -12.50
CA GLY A 57 -4.90 -0.30 -11.99
C GLY A 57 -4.99 -0.33 -10.48
N PRO A 58 -5.99 0.37 -9.89
CA PRO A 58 -6.24 0.28 -8.46
C PRO A 58 -6.44 -1.18 -8.00
N TRP A 59 -7.17 -1.97 -8.79
CA TRP A 59 -7.45 -3.38 -8.47
C TRP A 59 -6.25 -4.32 -8.64
N TRP A 60 -5.37 -4.07 -9.63
CA TRP A 60 -4.12 -4.83 -9.76
C TRP A 60 -3.15 -4.49 -8.63
N GLY A 61 -3.11 -3.23 -8.19
CA GLY A 61 -2.36 -2.81 -7.01
C GLY A 61 -2.90 -3.48 -5.75
N ALA A 62 -4.22 -3.46 -5.56
CA ALA A 62 -4.88 -4.10 -4.43
C ALA A 62 -4.56 -5.60 -4.37
N LEU A 63 -4.63 -6.31 -5.50
CA LEU A 63 -4.24 -7.71 -5.58
C LEU A 63 -2.78 -7.92 -5.17
N THR A 64 -1.86 -7.08 -5.66
CA THR A 64 -0.43 -7.14 -5.32
C THR A 64 -0.23 -6.98 -3.80
N GLY A 65 -0.90 -6.01 -3.19
CA GLY A 65 -0.81 -5.75 -1.76
C GLY A 65 -1.43 -6.86 -0.90
N VAL A 66 -2.55 -7.45 -1.34
CA VAL A 66 -3.15 -8.61 -0.67
C VAL A 66 -2.23 -9.82 -0.73
N VAL A 67 -1.72 -10.17 -1.92
CA VAL A 67 -0.78 -11.29 -2.09
C VAL A 67 0.46 -11.06 -1.22
N THR A 68 1.00 -9.85 -1.22
CA THR A 68 2.13 -9.46 -0.35
C THR A 68 1.83 -9.80 1.12
N ASN A 69 0.74 -9.29 1.68
CA ASN A 69 0.45 -9.45 3.10
C ASN A 69 0.08 -10.88 3.48
N VAL A 70 -0.58 -11.62 2.58
CA VAL A 70 -0.83 -13.04 2.78
C VAL A 70 0.48 -13.81 2.85
N VAL A 71 1.43 -13.56 1.94
CA VAL A 71 2.73 -14.23 1.97
C VAL A 71 3.53 -13.82 3.22
N LEU A 72 3.57 -12.52 3.55
CA LEU A 72 4.22 -12.04 4.78
C LEU A 72 3.60 -12.65 6.05
N ALA A 73 2.30 -12.94 6.04
CA ALA A 73 1.65 -13.62 7.15
C ALA A 73 2.17 -15.04 7.40
N PHE A 74 2.50 -15.77 6.33
CA PHE A 74 3.08 -17.10 6.42
C PHE A 74 4.59 -17.07 6.71
N VAL A 75 5.31 -16.08 6.17
CA VAL A 75 6.78 -16.02 6.22
C VAL A 75 7.29 -15.31 7.48
N GLN A 76 6.61 -14.26 7.94
CA GLN A 76 7.05 -13.44 9.07
C GLN A 76 6.15 -13.59 10.29
N SER A 77 4.87 -13.20 10.17
CA SER A 77 3.95 -13.18 11.29
C SER A 77 2.50 -13.02 10.82
N PRO A 78 1.53 -13.78 11.37
CA PRO A 78 0.11 -13.63 11.08
C PRO A 78 -0.44 -12.21 11.29
N VAL A 79 0.28 -11.38 12.07
CA VAL A 79 -0.02 -9.96 12.28
C VAL A 79 -0.10 -9.18 10.96
N ALA A 80 0.56 -9.63 9.88
CA ALA A 80 0.50 -8.97 8.57
C ALA A 80 -0.89 -9.07 7.89
N LEU A 81 -1.71 -10.08 8.21
CA LEU A 81 -2.98 -10.30 7.48
C LEU A 81 -3.94 -9.11 7.52
N PRO A 82 -4.25 -8.50 8.68
CA PRO A 82 -5.16 -7.36 8.72
C PRO A 82 -4.62 -6.14 7.96
N PHE A 83 -3.29 -5.96 7.88
CA PHE A 83 -2.66 -4.88 7.12
C PHE A 83 -2.78 -5.03 5.60
N ALA A 84 -3.24 -6.19 5.10
CA ALA A 84 -3.68 -6.31 3.71
C ALA A 84 -4.75 -5.27 3.36
N ALA A 85 -5.65 -4.93 4.29
CA ALA A 85 -6.66 -3.89 4.09
C ALA A 85 -6.03 -2.51 3.85
N CYS A 86 -4.97 -2.17 4.59
CA CYS A 86 -4.20 -0.94 4.38
C CYS A 86 -3.58 -0.89 2.99
N ASN A 87 -3.02 -2.02 2.54
CA ASN A 87 -2.46 -2.17 1.19
C ASN A 87 -3.51 -1.97 0.09
N VAL A 88 -4.71 -2.52 0.28
CA VAL A 88 -5.86 -2.30 -0.63
C VAL A 88 -6.24 -0.83 -0.66
N VAL A 89 -6.45 -0.20 0.49
CA VAL A 89 -6.83 1.22 0.58
C VAL A 89 -5.80 2.11 -0.12
N GLY A 90 -4.51 1.92 0.17
CA GLY A 90 -3.44 2.65 -0.51
C GLY A 90 -3.48 2.47 -2.03
N ALA A 91 -3.64 1.23 -2.51
CA ALA A 91 -3.74 0.94 -3.93
C ALA A 91 -4.93 1.62 -4.61
N LEU A 92 -6.10 1.63 -3.96
CA LEU A 92 -7.28 2.31 -4.49
C LEU A 92 -7.04 3.81 -4.58
N VAL A 93 -6.51 4.44 -3.53
CA VAL A 93 -6.26 5.89 -3.49
C VAL A 93 -5.20 6.28 -4.53
N TRP A 94 -4.05 5.59 -4.59
CA TRP A 94 -3.05 5.84 -5.63
C TRP A 94 -3.62 5.64 -7.04
N GLY A 95 -4.29 4.50 -7.26
CA GLY A 95 -4.80 4.12 -8.57
C GLY A 95 -5.87 5.08 -9.09
N TYR A 96 -6.87 5.43 -8.28
CA TYR A 96 -7.90 6.38 -8.68
C TYR A 96 -7.38 7.82 -8.72
N GLY A 97 -6.54 8.22 -7.77
CA GLY A 97 -5.97 9.57 -7.72
C GLY A 97 -5.15 9.93 -8.96
N VAL A 98 -4.30 9.02 -9.44
CA VAL A 98 -3.55 9.25 -10.69
C VAL A 98 -4.49 9.32 -11.90
N ARG A 99 -5.55 8.51 -11.94
CA ARG A 99 -6.58 8.53 -13.01
C ARG A 99 -7.41 9.81 -13.02
N TRP A 100 -7.61 10.44 -11.86
CA TRP A 100 -8.19 11.79 -11.74
C TRP A 100 -7.20 12.92 -12.04
N GLY A 101 -5.97 12.59 -12.45
CA GLY A 101 -4.97 13.59 -12.85
C GLY A 101 -4.16 14.19 -11.71
N MET A 102 -4.17 13.56 -10.52
CA MET A 102 -3.28 13.93 -9.42
C MET A 102 -1.82 13.53 -9.69
N GLY A 103 -1.57 12.60 -10.62
CA GLY A 103 -0.21 12.21 -11.02
C GLY A 103 0.48 13.15 -12.02
N LYS A 104 -0.17 14.26 -12.44
CA LYS A 104 0.33 15.10 -13.53
C LYS A 104 1.49 16.03 -13.14
N ASN A 105 1.49 16.52 -11.89
CA ASN A 105 2.47 17.49 -11.38
C ASN A 105 2.97 17.05 -10.01
N PHE A 106 4.22 17.41 -9.66
CA PHE A 106 4.84 17.06 -8.38
C PHE A 106 3.98 17.41 -7.17
N VAL A 107 3.43 18.63 -7.13
CA VAL A 107 2.58 19.08 -6.00
C VAL A 107 1.32 18.22 -5.85
N ARG A 108 0.65 17.89 -6.96
CA ARG A 108 -0.57 17.07 -6.91
C ARG A 108 -0.25 15.63 -6.51
N PHE A 109 0.89 15.12 -6.95
CA PHE A 109 1.36 13.79 -6.56
C PHE A 109 1.77 13.75 -5.09
N PHE A 110 2.40 14.82 -4.58
CA PHE A 110 2.68 14.96 -3.16
C PHE A 110 1.39 14.96 -2.33
N ILE A 111 0.39 15.77 -2.72
CA ILE A 111 -0.93 15.77 -2.07
C ILE A 111 -1.57 14.38 -2.12
N LEU A 112 -1.46 13.67 -3.25
CA LEU A 112 -1.95 12.30 -3.35
C LEU A 112 -1.29 11.38 -2.32
N ASN A 113 0.02 11.46 -2.14
CA ASN A 113 0.71 10.64 -1.13
C ASN A 113 0.34 11.04 0.30
N VAL A 114 0.07 12.32 0.57
CA VAL A 114 -0.48 12.77 1.86
C VAL A 114 -1.86 12.16 2.09
N LEU A 115 -2.73 12.14 1.08
CA LEU A 115 -4.04 11.50 1.18
C LEU A 115 -3.91 9.99 1.43
N VAL A 116 -3.01 9.32 0.71
CA VAL A 116 -2.75 7.88 0.92
C VAL A 116 -2.29 7.64 2.35
N ALA A 117 -1.32 8.42 2.85
CA ALA A 117 -0.86 8.32 4.23
C ALA A 117 -2.02 8.48 5.21
N LEU A 118 -2.87 9.50 5.03
CA LEU A 118 -4.05 9.71 5.88
C LEU A 118 -5.00 8.52 5.87
N PHE A 119 -5.42 8.04 4.70
CA PHE A 119 -6.38 6.92 4.61
C PHE A 119 -5.78 5.60 5.13
N VAL A 120 -4.51 5.34 4.84
CA VAL A 120 -3.80 4.17 5.34
C VAL A 120 -3.65 4.23 6.85
N THR A 121 -3.28 5.38 7.43
CA THR A 121 -3.17 5.56 8.88
C THR A 121 -4.52 5.43 9.58
N LEU A 122 -5.60 5.99 9.01
CA LEU A 122 -6.95 5.84 9.55
C LEU A 122 -7.40 4.37 9.61
N GLN A 123 -6.95 3.53 8.69
CA GLN A 123 -7.21 2.09 8.70
C GLN A 123 -6.25 1.34 9.63
N ALA A 124 -4.98 1.72 9.63
CA ALA A 124 -3.93 1.04 10.37
C ALA A 124 -4.10 1.23 11.88
N VAL A 125 -4.43 2.43 12.37
CA VAL A 125 -4.54 2.72 13.82
C VAL A 125 -5.58 1.83 14.52
N PRO A 126 -6.82 1.67 14.02
CA PRO A 126 -7.77 0.74 14.63
C PRO A 126 -7.29 -0.71 14.63
N ILE A 127 -6.60 -1.14 13.57
CA ILE A 127 -6.00 -2.48 13.52
C ILE A 127 -4.94 -2.61 14.62
N TYR A 128 -4.02 -1.66 14.73
CA TYR A 128 -2.99 -1.66 15.76
C TYR A 128 -3.57 -1.73 17.17
N VAL A 129 -4.53 -0.85 17.50
CA VAL A 129 -5.03 -0.69 18.86
C VAL A 129 -6.06 -1.76 19.22
N PHE A 130 -7.07 -1.99 18.38
CA PHE A 130 -8.18 -2.89 18.75
C PHE A 130 -7.90 -4.36 18.45
N VAL A 131 -7.12 -4.68 17.42
CA VAL A 131 -6.82 -6.08 17.06
C VAL A 131 -5.60 -6.60 17.81
N PHE A 132 -4.57 -5.76 17.95
CA PHE A 132 -3.28 -6.17 18.51
C PHE A 132 -2.92 -5.52 19.85
N GLY A 133 -3.79 -4.66 20.40
CA GLY A 133 -3.56 -4.04 21.71
C GLY A 133 -2.36 -3.09 21.75
N GLY A 134 -1.88 -2.61 20.59
CA GLY A 134 -0.69 -1.77 20.48
C GLY A 134 0.65 -2.53 20.55
N ALA A 135 0.64 -3.86 20.47
CA ALA A 135 1.84 -4.70 20.45
C ALA A 135 1.84 -5.62 19.22
N THR A 136 2.55 -5.22 18.17
CA THR A 136 2.65 -5.93 16.89
C THR A 136 4.04 -6.46 16.56
N GLY A 137 5.06 -6.10 17.36
CA GLY A 137 6.47 -6.35 17.07
C GLY A 137 7.10 -5.33 16.12
N HIS A 138 6.41 -4.23 15.81
CA HIS A 138 6.88 -3.20 14.88
C HIS A 138 7.40 -1.96 15.62
N PHE A 139 8.22 -1.13 14.95
CA PHE A 139 8.74 0.14 15.53
C PHE A 139 7.63 1.05 16.10
N SER A 140 6.43 0.99 15.53
CA SER A 140 5.25 1.74 15.99
C SER A 140 4.85 1.42 17.43
N ASP A 141 5.20 0.24 17.94
CA ASP A 141 4.93 -0.15 19.32
C ASP A 141 5.78 0.69 20.29
N MET A 142 7.04 0.99 19.92
CA MET A 142 7.91 1.86 20.73
C MET A 142 7.35 3.27 20.82
N MET A 143 6.82 3.80 19.71
CA MET A 143 6.16 5.10 19.71
C MET A 143 4.91 5.08 20.59
N THR A 144 4.09 4.03 20.47
CA THR A 144 2.88 3.88 21.29
C THR A 144 3.21 3.80 22.77
N ALA A 145 4.21 3.00 23.15
CA ALA A 145 4.70 2.89 24.52
C ALA A 145 5.25 4.22 25.04
N ALA A 146 6.00 4.97 24.22
CA ALA A 146 6.49 6.29 24.59
C ALA A 146 5.33 7.28 24.83
N PHE A 147 4.29 7.28 23.99
CA PHE A 147 3.12 8.11 24.21
C PHE A 147 2.34 7.73 25.46
N LEU A 148 2.12 6.43 25.71
CA LEU A 148 1.47 5.95 26.94
C LEU A 148 2.27 6.27 28.21
N ALA A 149 3.61 6.29 28.11
CA ALA A 149 4.46 6.68 29.23
C ALA A 149 4.38 8.19 29.54
N MET A 150 3.88 9.00 28.61
CA MET A 150 3.69 10.44 28.81
C MET A 150 2.34 10.80 29.46
N GLY A 151 1.41 9.84 29.63
CA GLY A 151 0.12 10.00 30.31
C GLY A 151 -1.07 9.64 29.42
#